data_AF-A0A4V0YMP3-F1
#
_entry.id   AF-A0A4V0YMP3-F1
#
_cell.length_a   1.000
_cell.length_b   1.000
_cell.length_c   1.000
_cell.angle_alpha   90.00
_cell.angle_beta   90.00
_cell.angle_gamma   90.00
#
_symmetry.space_group_name_H-M   'P 1'
#
loop_
_entity.id
_entity.type
_entity.pdbx_description
1 polymer ?
#
loop_
_entity_poly.entity_id
_entity_poly.type
_entity_poly.pdbx_seq_one_letter_code
_entity_poly.pdbx_strand_id
1 'polypeptide(L)'
;MRPTSRWASILGSSALALAVSVAAAGEARSRAVRAEFQRQTPCPSTGATRGACPGHQADHVQPLCAGGKDEPGNLQWLTVRDHQLKTKRDVAACFGRVHRP
;
A
#
# COMPACT_ATOMS: atom_id res chain seq x y z
N MET A 1 12.35 -70.66 -1.34
CA MET A 1 12.93 -69.58 -0.51
C MET A 1 14.02 -68.92 -1.33
N ARG A 2 13.88 -67.62 -1.61
CA ARG A 2 14.65 -66.84 -2.61
C ARG A 2 15.67 -65.92 -1.93
N PRO A 3 16.77 -65.56 -2.63
CA PRO A 3 18.04 -65.19 -2.03
C PRO A 3 18.10 -63.75 -1.53
N THR A 4 19.05 -63.54 -0.61
CA THR A 4 19.54 -62.25 -0.13
C THR A 4 20.04 -61.40 -1.28
N SER A 5 19.52 -60.18 -1.42
CA SER A 5 20.04 -59.20 -2.36
C SER A 5 20.21 -57.85 -1.66
N ARG A 6 21.48 -57.44 -1.57
CA ARG A 6 21.95 -56.13 -1.12
C ARG A 6 21.74 -55.12 -2.24
N TRP A 7 20.72 -54.27 -2.11
CA TRP A 7 20.49 -53.08 -2.93
C TRP A 7 19.64 -52.13 -2.07
N ALA A 8 19.82 -50.83 -1.97
CA ALA A 8 20.84 -49.88 -2.38
C ALA A 8 20.53 -48.65 -1.50
N SER A 9 21.53 -48.07 -0.84
CA SER A 9 21.36 -46.81 -0.13
C SER A 9 21.12 -45.70 -1.16
N ILE A 10 19.87 -45.27 -1.33
CA ILE A 10 19.56 -44.06 -2.08
C ILE A 10 19.68 -42.89 -1.09
N LEU A 11 20.88 -42.34 -1.02
CA LEU A 11 21.12 -40.98 -0.55
C LEU A 11 20.88 -40.02 -1.72
N GLY A 12 20.22 -38.89 -1.44
CA GLY A 12 20.14 -37.73 -2.33
C GLY A 12 18.78 -37.64 -3.06
N SER A 13 18.06 -36.53 -3.06
CA SER A 13 18.43 -35.15 -2.71
C SER A 13 17.13 -34.39 -2.40
N SER A 14 17.02 -33.82 -1.20
CA SER A 14 15.96 -32.84 -0.92
C SER A 14 16.30 -31.53 -1.63
N ALA A 15 15.81 -31.37 -2.86
CA ALA A 15 15.81 -30.08 -3.53
C ALA A 15 14.66 -29.23 -2.95
N LEU A 16 14.93 -28.56 -1.83
CA LEU A 16 14.04 -27.55 -1.28
C LEU A 16 14.12 -26.32 -2.20
N ALA A 17 13.18 -26.20 -3.14
CA ALA A 17 13.06 -25.03 -3.99
C ALA A 17 12.66 -23.82 -3.13
N LEU A 18 13.61 -22.92 -2.87
CA LEU A 18 13.30 -21.60 -2.31
C LEU A 18 12.56 -20.79 -3.38
N ALA A 19 11.24 -20.69 -3.24
CA ALA A 19 10.46 -19.68 -3.95
C ALA A 19 10.77 -18.30 -3.34
N VAL A 20 11.59 -17.51 -4.01
CA VAL A 20 11.78 -16.10 -3.69
C VAL A 20 10.58 -15.32 -4.23
N SER A 21 9.62 -15.01 -3.37
CA SER A 21 8.55 -14.08 -3.69
C SER A 21 9.10 -12.65 -3.68
N VAL A 22 9.30 -12.06 -4.86
CA VAL A 22 9.52 -10.61 -4.98
C VAL A 22 8.18 -9.92 -4.74
N ALA A 23 7.92 -9.54 -3.49
CA ALA A 23 6.86 -8.58 -3.19
C ALA A 23 7.31 -7.21 -3.72
N ALA A 24 6.60 -6.68 -4.70
CA ALA A 24 6.75 -5.30 -5.15
C ALA A 24 6.25 -4.38 -4.03
N ALA A 25 7.14 -4.08 -3.07
CA ALA A 25 6.89 -3.16 -1.96
C ALA A 25 6.98 -1.71 -2.46
N GLY A 26 5.98 -1.27 -3.23
CA GLY A 26 5.50 0.09 -3.07
C GLY A 26 4.46 0.02 -1.97
N GLU A 27 4.63 0.74 -0.87
CA GLU A 27 3.59 0.94 0.15
C GLU A 27 2.38 1.57 -0.55
N ALA A 28 1.52 0.74 -1.12
CA ALA A 28 0.38 1.19 -1.89
C ALA A 28 -0.61 1.74 -0.88
N ARG A 29 -0.72 3.07 -0.80
CA ARG A 29 -1.75 3.80 -0.03
C ARG A 29 -3.01 2.93 0.10
N SER A 30 -3.35 2.54 1.32
CA SER A 30 -4.24 1.40 1.52
C SER A 30 -5.60 1.64 0.87
N ARG A 31 -5.94 0.80 -0.11
CA ARG A 31 -7.27 0.84 -0.77
C ARG A 31 -8.37 0.63 0.27
N ALA A 32 -8.11 -0.17 1.30
CA ALA A 32 -9.03 -0.41 2.40
C ALA A 32 -9.27 0.86 3.23
N VAL A 33 -8.21 1.62 3.54
CA VAL A 33 -8.31 2.90 4.28
C VAL A 33 -9.13 3.91 3.50
N ARG A 34 -8.89 4.04 2.19
CA ARG A 34 -9.70 4.92 1.31
C ARG A 34 -11.16 4.48 1.24
N ALA A 35 -11.42 3.18 1.14
CA ALA A 35 -12.77 2.65 1.08
C ALA A 35 -13.52 2.86 2.40
N GLU A 36 -12.84 2.70 3.54
CA GLU A 36 -13.40 2.97 4.87
C GLU A 36 -13.68 4.46 5.04
N PHE A 37 -12.74 5.33 4.68
CA PHE A 37 -12.95 6.78 4.69
C PHE A 37 -14.17 7.17 3.84
N GLN A 38 -14.33 6.63 2.64
CA GLN A 38 -15.48 6.96 1.79
C GLN A 38 -16.82 6.47 2.37
N ARG A 39 -16.83 5.37 3.15
CA ARG A 39 -18.04 4.93 3.87
C ARG A 39 -18.42 5.90 4.98
N GLN A 40 -17.43 6.41 5.73
CA GLN A 40 -17.63 7.34 6.85
C GLN A 40 -17.89 8.78 6.38
N THR A 41 -17.21 9.19 5.31
CA THR A 41 -17.23 10.52 4.70
C THR A 41 -17.56 10.37 3.22
N PRO A 42 -18.86 10.33 2.85
CA PRO A 42 -19.28 10.13 1.47
C PRO A 42 -18.73 11.18 0.51
N CYS A 43 -18.69 10.84 -0.78
CA CYS A 43 -18.21 11.73 -1.82
C CYS A 43 -18.97 13.09 -1.80
N PRO A 44 -18.29 14.24 -1.71
CA PRO A 44 -18.96 15.54 -1.64
C PRO A 44 -19.76 15.91 -2.90
N SER A 45 -19.41 15.38 -4.08
CA SER A 45 -20.11 15.69 -5.33
C SER A 45 -21.29 14.79 -5.65
N THR A 46 -21.36 13.57 -5.09
CA THR A 46 -22.39 12.57 -5.43
C THR A 46 -23.07 11.93 -4.23
N GLY A 47 -22.57 12.14 -3.01
CA GLY A 47 -23.00 11.42 -1.81
C GLY A 47 -22.64 9.93 -1.81
N ALA A 48 -21.89 9.44 -2.80
CA ALA A 48 -21.58 8.02 -2.92
C ALA A 48 -20.58 7.56 -1.84
N THR A 49 -20.93 6.47 -1.15
CA THR A 49 -20.09 5.79 -0.14
C THR A 49 -19.10 4.80 -0.74
N ARG A 50 -19.08 4.67 -2.07
CA ARG A 50 -18.18 3.79 -2.83
C ARG A 50 -17.98 4.32 -4.25
N GLY A 51 -16.85 3.96 -4.83
CA GLY A 51 -16.53 4.27 -6.23
C GLY A 51 -15.93 5.66 -6.42
N ALA A 52 -15.85 6.11 -7.67
CA ALA A 52 -15.24 7.38 -8.02
C ALA A 52 -16.00 8.57 -7.44
N CYS A 53 -15.27 9.64 -7.12
CA CYS A 53 -15.82 10.92 -6.71
C CYS A 53 -15.43 12.00 -7.72
N PRO A 54 -16.30 12.35 -8.69
CA PRO A 54 -15.98 13.34 -9.71
C PRO A 54 -15.48 14.66 -9.13
N GLY A 55 -14.37 15.18 -9.66
CA GLY A 55 -13.78 16.45 -9.23
C GLY A 55 -13.05 16.42 -7.88
N HIS A 56 -13.04 15.29 -7.17
CA HIS A 56 -12.41 15.18 -5.86
C HIS A 56 -11.49 13.97 -5.71
N GLN A 57 -10.50 14.08 -4.82
CA GLN A 57 -9.59 13.01 -4.46
C GLN A 57 -9.44 12.95 -2.93
N ALA A 58 -9.39 11.74 -2.40
CA ALA A 58 -9.05 11.53 -1.00
C ALA A 58 -7.53 11.64 -0.84
N ASP A 59 -7.09 12.51 0.07
CA ASP A 59 -5.69 12.76 0.36
C ASP A 59 -5.45 12.77 1.87
N HIS A 60 -4.23 12.47 2.29
CA HIS A 60 -3.89 12.50 3.71
C HIS A 60 -3.81 13.93 4.24
N VAL A 61 -4.47 14.26 5.35
CA VAL A 61 -4.41 15.60 5.97
C VAL A 61 -2.96 15.92 6.32
N GLN A 62 -2.31 15.07 7.10
CA GLN A 62 -0.86 15.05 7.30
C GLN A 62 -0.24 14.06 6.32
N PRO A 63 0.70 14.48 5.46
CA PRO A 63 1.32 13.56 4.51
C PRO A 63 2.12 12.47 5.24
N LEU A 64 2.08 11.25 4.72
CA LEU A 64 2.73 10.07 5.33
C LEU A 64 4.22 10.29 5.58
N CYS A 65 4.92 10.93 4.63
CA CYS A 65 6.34 11.27 4.77
C CYS A 65 6.66 12.28 5.88
N ALA A 66 5.66 12.97 6.42
CA ALA A 66 5.80 13.85 7.57
C ALA A 66 5.29 13.20 8.87
N GLY A 67 5.13 11.87 8.91
CA GLY A 67 4.64 11.12 10.07
C GLY A 67 3.12 10.98 10.13
N GLY A 68 2.39 11.33 9.07
CA GLY A 68 0.96 11.08 8.98
C GLY A 68 0.66 9.58 8.98
N LYS A 69 -0.43 9.18 9.64
CA LYS A 69 -0.89 7.79 9.68
C LYS A 69 -1.70 7.45 8.42
N ASP A 70 -1.57 6.22 7.92
CA ASP A 70 -2.46 5.72 6.85
C ASP A 70 -3.76 5.17 7.47
N GLU A 71 -4.64 6.08 7.91
CA GLU A 71 -5.91 5.74 8.55
C GLU A 71 -7.04 6.68 8.09
N PRO A 72 -8.33 6.26 8.17
CA PRO A 72 -9.45 7.07 7.69
C PRO A 72 -9.53 8.46 8.34
N GLY A 73 -9.17 8.55 9.63
CA GLY A 73 -9.15 9.82 10.36
C GLY A 73 -8.09 10.81 9.88
N ASN A 74 -7.09 10.36 9.13
CA ASN A 74 -6.10 11.24 8.48
C ASN A 74 -6.39 11.42 6.99
N LEU A 75 -7.58 11.08 6.49
CA LEU A 75 -7.97 11.37 5.11
C LEU A 75 -8.95 12.54 5.04
N GLN A 76 -8.88 13.28 3.93
CA GLN A 76 -9.83 14.34 3.60
C GLN A 76 -10.13 14.35 2.10
N TRP A 77 -11.33 14.81 1.73
CA TRP A 77 -11.63 15.13 0.34
C TRP A 77 -11.02 16.48 -0.04
N LEU A 78 -10.34 16.51 -1.17
CA LEU A 78 -9.87 17.72 -1.82
C LEU A 78 -10.39 17.78 -3.24
N THR A 79 -10.61 18.99 -3.76
CA THR A 79 -10.79 19.15 -5.19
C THR A 79 -9.51 18.69 -5.91
N VAL A 80 -9.61 18.27 -7.17
CA VAL A 80 -8.42 17.88 -7.95
C VAL A 80 -7.36 19.00 -7.96
N ARG A 81 -7.80 20.27 -8.05
CA ARG A 81 -6.91 21.44 -8.00
C ARG A 81 -6.21 21.56 -6.65
N ASP A 82 -6.95 21.48 -5.55
CA ASP A 82 -6.39 21.64 -4.21
C ASP A 82 -5.46 20.48 -3.86
N HIS A 83 -5.81 19.26 -4.29
CA HIS A 83 -4.94 18.09 -4.18
C HIS A 83 -3.59 18.33 -4.87
N GLN A 84 -3.58 18.88 -6.09
CA GLN A 84 -2.33 19.20 -6.80
C GLN A 84 -1.51 20.26 -6.07
N LEU A 85 -2.15 21.31 -5.55
CA LEU A 85 -1.47 22.38 -4.81
C LEU A 85 -0.87 21.84 -3.50
N LYS A 86 -1.62 21.02 -2.75
CA LYS A 86 -1.14 20.37 -1.54
C LYS A 86 0.00 19.40 -1.84
N THR A 87 -0.14 18.55 -2.86
CA THR A 87 0.92 17.61 -3.28
C THR A 87 2.24 18.34 -3.56
N LYS A 88 2.22 19.48 -4.27
CA LYS A 88 3.43 20.28 -4.53
C LYS A 88 4.09 20.76 -3.23
N ARG A 89 3.29 21.24 -2.26
CA ARG A 89 3.77 21.71 -0.96
C ARG A 89 4.33 20.57 -0.12
N ASP A 90 3.62 19.44 -0.06
CA ASP A 90 4.00 18.26 0.71
C ASP A 90 5.29 17.64 0.19
N VAL A 91 5.41 17.53 -1.14
CA VAL A 91 6.63 17.09 -1.82
C VAL A 91 7.81 17.97 -1.40
N ALA A 92 7.72 19.29 -1.52
CA ALA A 92 8.80 20.19 -1.11
C ALA A 92 9.15 20.03 0.38
N ALA A 93 8.15 19.93 1.25
CA ALA A 93 8.34 19.78 2.69
C ALA A 93 8.94 18.41 3.09
N CYS A 94 8.58 17.34 2.37
CA CYS A 94 9.06 15.99 2.63
C CYS A 94 10.44 15.73 2.03
N PHE A 95 10.74 16.24 0.84
CA PHE A 95 12.12 16.21 0.31
C PHE A 95 13.09 16.94 1.23
N GLY A 96 12.70 18.11 1.75
CA GLY A 96 13.50 18.85 2.74
C GLY A 96 13.64 18.17 4.11
N ARG A 97 12.72 17.26 4.48
CA ARG A 97 12.79 16.48 5.73
C ARG A 97 13.65 15.22 5.62
N VAL A 98 13.62 14.53 4.47
CA VAL A 98 14.41 13.31 4.25
C VAL A 98 15.91 13.62 4.07
N HIS A 99 16.26 14.86 3.67
CA HIS A 99 17.64 15.27 3.38
C HIS A 99 18.22 16.26 4.41
N ARG A 100 17.67 16.29 5.63
CA ARG A 100 18.21 17.10 6.73
C ARG A 100 19.26 16.25 7.49
N PRO A 101 20.53 16.67 7.57
CA PRO A 101 21.59 15.90 8.21
C PRO A 101 21.38 15.71 9.71
#